data_AF-A0A0F6U4B0-F1
#
_entry.id   AF-A0A0F6U4B0-F1
#
_cell.length_a   1.000
_cell.length_b   1.000
_cell.length_c   1.000
_cell.angle_alpha   90.00
_cell.angle_beta   90.00
_cell.angle_gamma   90.00
#
_symmetry.space_group_name_H-M   'P 1'
#
loop_
_entity.id
_entity.type
_entity.pdbx_description
1 polymer ?
#
loop_
_entity_poly.entity_id
_entity_poly.type
_entity_poly.pdbx_seq_one_letter_code
_entity_poly.pdbx_strand_id
1 'polypeptide(L)'
;MLNSTLVPSNPDRLKPLVPNWEKCQSVFWTAAFLVSVPVFMQAPLVRYYPEVSLVLTFFWVGLGIWLLKQAKISLWGDLLLGFSWSWLAGSLYWGWWRWEPLIHIPMEAIGLPFVLWGLYKGRGKVGNLFYLGSLLGTAITDVYFYLTGLIPYWRQLMTVELDPNLVSPIFHNALAQIETPWGISWAIVLLNLLLAIGIYPLQKRVCHWWAFSGAVLSTILVDGLFWITASLA
;
A
#
# COMPACT_ATOMS: atom_id res chain seq x y z
N MET A 1 -10.14 -32.14 58.07
CA MET A 1 -8.90 -31.34 57.98
C MET A 1 -8.67 -31.03 56.51
N LEU A 2 -8.92 -29.78 56.12
CA LEU A 2 -8.78 -29.29 54.74
C LEU A 2 -7.31 -28.92 54.49
N ASN A 3 -6.64 -29.58 53.56
CA ASN A 3 -5.34 -29.15 53.06
C ASN A 3 -5.53 -28.34 51.77
N SER A 4 -5.45 -27.03 51.89
CA SER A 4 -5.35 -26.08 50.79
C SER A 4 -3.93 -26.10 50.21
N THR A 5 -3.72 -26.82 49.11
CA THR A 5 -2.50 -26.67 48.30
C THR A 5 -2.57 -25.37 47.52
N LEU A 6 -1.91 -24.34 48.03
CA LEU A 6 -1.65 -23.10 47.32
C LEU A 6 -0.75 -23.41 46.10
N VAL A 7 -1.35 -23.39 44.92
CA VAL A 7 -0.61 -23.32 43.66
C VAL A 7 0.09 -21.97 43.62
N PRO A 8 1.44 -21.91 43.46
CA PRO A 8 2.11 -20.62 43.34
C PRO A 8 1.66 -19.97 42.03
N SER A 9 0.95 -18.86 42.14
CA SER A 9 0.59 -18.01 41.01
C SER A 9 1.87 -17.44 40.42
N ASN A 10 2.27 -17.95 39.25
CA ASN A 10 3.38 -17.41 38.48
C ASN A 10 3.10 -15.92 38.15
N PRO A 11 3.89 -14.97 38.68
CA PRO A 11 3.67 -13.53 38.47
C PRO A 11 3.95 -13.09 37.01
N ASP A 12 4.55 -13.95 36.17
CA ASP A 12 4.82 -13.62 34.77
C ASP A 12 3.65 -13.87 33.80
N ARG A 13 2.52 -14.42 34.27
CA ARG A 13 1.42 -14.83 33.38
C ARG A 13 0.43 -13.70 33.01
N LEU A 14 0.67 -12.48 33.47
CA LEU A 14 -0.13 -11.30 33.12
C LEU A 14 0.78 -10.10 32.86
N LYS A 15 1.69 -10.21 31.88
CA LYS A 15 2.07 -8.99 31.16
C LYS A 15 0.86 -8.61 30.31
N PRO A 16 0.19 -7.48 30.58
CA PRO A 16 -0.80 -7.01 29.64
C PRO A 16 -0.11 -6.88 28.28
N LEU A 17 -0.79 -7.29 27.21
CA LEU A 17 -0.43 -6.96 25.83
C LEU A 17 -0.57 -5.44 25.67
N VAL A 18 0.25 -4.66 26.38
CA VAL A 18 0.32 -3.22 26.22
C VAL A 18 1.03 -3.02 24.89
N PRO A 19 0.32 -2.49 23.89
CA PRO A 19 0.94 -2.12 22.64
C PRO A 19 1.96 -1.04 22.97
N ASN A 20 3.25 -1.29 22.70
CA ASN A 20 4.22 -0.21 22.76
C ASN A 20 3.83 0.78 21.65
N TRP A 21 3.26 1.91 22.06
CA TRP A 21 2.77 2.96 21.19
C TRP A 21 3.84 3.43 20.19
N GLU A 22 5.08 3.56 20.65
CA GLU A 22 6.24 3.91 19.81
C GLU A 22 6.47 2.87 18.70
N LYS A 23 6.22 1.60 19.02
CA LYS A 23 6.34 0.50 18.04
C LYS A 23 5.26 0.60 16.97
N CYS A 24 4.01 0.91 17.34
CA CYS A 24 2.95 1.07 16.35
C CYS A 24 3.14 2.34 15.51
N GLN A 25 3.63 3.44 16.10
CA GLN A 25 4.07 4.62 15.34
C GLN A 25 5.16 4.27 14.34
N SER A 26 6.14 3.48 14.75
CA SER A 26 7.21 3.01 13.85
C SER A 26 6.63 2.19 12.71
N VAL A 27 5.68 1.28 12.98
CA VAL A 27 4.99 0.50 11.94
C VAL A 27 4.23 1.40 10.97
N PHE A 28 3.53 2.43 11.45
CA PHE A 28 2.84 3.39 10.59
C PHE A 28 3.80 4.09 9.63
N TRP A 29 4.91 4.62 10.15
CA TRP A 29 5.88 5.32 9.31
C TRP A 29 6.59 4.38 8.33
N THR A 30 6.89 3.14 8.74
CA THR A 30 7.44 2.14 7.82
C THR A 30 6.43 1.74 6.75
N ALA A 31 5.15 1.58 7.09
CA ALA A 31 4.11 1.33 6.11
C ALA A 31 3.99 2.51 5.12
N ALA A 32 3.94 3.74 5.61
CA ALA A 32 3.90 4.93 4.78
C ALA A 32 5.13 5.02 3.85
N PHE A 33 6.32 4.71 4.37
CA PHE A 33 7.55 4.62 3.59
C PHE A 33 7.44 3.57 2.48
N LEU A 34 6.99 2.36 2.80
CA LEU A 34 6.92 1.24 1.87
C LEU A 34 5.92 1.47 0.72
N VAL A 35 4.89 2.29 0.92
CA VAL A 35 3.99 2.71 -0.17
C VAL A 35 4.59 3.86 -0.99
N SER A 36 5.21 4.84 -0.33
CA SER A 36 5.57 6.11 -0.98
C SER A 36 6.95 6.17 -1.61
N VAL A 37 7.97 5.59 -1.00
CA VAL A 37 9.36 5.75 -1.46
C VAL A 37 9.76 4.71 -2.51
N PRO A 38 9.44 3.41 -2.35
CA PRO A 38 9.79 2.40 -3.35
C PRO A 38 9.26 2.68 -4.75
N VAL A 39 8.16 3.42 -4.90
CA VAL A 39 7.60 3.77 -6.23
C VAL A 39 8.61 4.51 -7.11
N PHE A 40 9.45 5.39 -6.53
CA PHE A 40 10.47 6.13 -7.27
C PHE A 40 11.60 5.25 -7.79
N MET A 41 11.80 4.08 -7.18
CA MET A 41 12.74 3.06 -7.64
C MET A 41 12.07 2.08 -8.60
N GLN A 42 10.85 1.66 -8.27
CA GLN A 42 10.14 0.63 -9.02
C GLN A 42 9.65 1.16 -10.37
N ALA A 43 9.13 2.38 -10.46
CA ALA A 43 8.63 2.98 -11.70
C ALA A 43 9.67 3.07 -12.84
N PRO A 44 10.90 3.56 -12.64
CA PRO A 44 11.93 3.45 -13.68
C PRO A 44 12.37 2.00 -13.91
N LEU A 45 12.43 1.17 -12.86
CA LEU A 45 12.90 -0.21 -12.99
C LEU A 45 11.97 -1.07 -13.85
N VAL A 46 10.66 -1.01 -13.64
CA VAL A 46 9.66 -1.74 -14.46
C VAL A 46 9.62 -1.24 -15.91
N ARG A 47 10.04 0.01 -16.14
CA ARG A 47 10.08 0.59 -17.49
C ARG A 47 11.29 0.11 -18.30
N TYR A 48 12.46 0.02 -17.67
CA TYR A 48 13.71 -0.31 -18.38
C TYR A 48 14.16 -1.77 -18.18
N TYR A 49 13.85 -2.38 -17.04
CA TYR A 49 14.26 -3.73 -16.65
C TYR A 49 13.14 -4.47 -15.88
N PRO A 50 11.98 -4.71 -16.51
CA PRO A 50 10.82 -5.30 -15.84
C PRO A 50 11.10 -6.67 -15.21
N GLU A 51 11.96 -7.49 -15.82
CA GLU A 51 12.39 -8.78 -15.28
C GLU A 51 13.18 -8.62 -13.97
N VAL A 52 14.01 -7.58 -13.86
CA VAL A 52 14.77 -7.30 -12.63
C VAL A 52 13.81 -6.91 -11.51
N SER A 53 12.82 -6.04 -11.79
CA SER A 53 11.78 -5.69 -10.83
C SER A 53 11.03 -6.92 -10.34
N LEU A 54 10.64 -7.80 -11.27
CA LEU A 54 9.95 -9.04 -10.96
C LEU A 54 10.80 -9.97 -10.08
N VAL A 55 12.09 -10.16 -10.40
CA VAL A 55 13.03 -10.99 -9.62
C VAL A 55 13.25 -10.43 -8.21
N LEU A 56 13.26 -9.10 -8.03
CA LEU A 56 13.36 -8.47 -6.71
C LEU A 56 12.19 -8.84 -5.79
N THR A 57 11.05 -9.29 -6.32
CA THR A 57 9.98 -9.89 -5.50
C THR A 57 10.54 -11.03 -4.64
N PHE A 58 11.34 -11.94 -5.21
CA PHE A 58 11.91 -13.06 -4.47
C PHE A 58 12.89 -12.60 -3.39
N PHE A 59 13.62 -11.51 -3.65
CA PHE A 59 14.46 -10.87 -2.63
C PHE A 59 13.62 -10.37 -1.46
N TRP A 60 12.53 -9.63 -1.72
CA TRP A 60 11.63 -9.13 -0.67
C TRP A 60 10.96 -10.25 0.13
N VAL A 61 10.48 -11.29 -0.56
CA VAL A 61 9.90 -12.48 0.09
C VAL A 61 10.93 -13.19 0.95
N GLY A 62 12.13 -13.44 0.41
CA GLY A 62 13.22 -14.11 1.12
C GLY A 62 13.66 -13.34 2.37
N LEU A 63 13.84 -12.03 2.24
CA LEU A 63 14.17 -11.14 3.34
C LEU A 63 13.04 -11.11 4.38
N GLY A 64 11.78 -11.02 3.94
CA GLY A 64 10.60 -11.04 4.80
C GLY A 64 10.49 -12.32 5.62
N ILE A 65 10.69 -13.48 4.99
CA ILE A 65 10.71 -14.79 5.68
C ILE A 65 11.87 -14.86 6.67
N TRP A 66 13.06 -14.40 6.29
CA TRP A 66 14.24 -14.41 7.17
C TRP A 66 14.03 -13.52 8.41
N LEU A 67 13.46 -12.34 8.25
CA LEU A 67 13.08 -11.45 9.36
C LEU A 67 11.98 -12.06 10.23
N LEU A 68 10.97 -12.69 9.61
CA LEU A 68 9.84 -13.30 10.31
C LEU A 68 10.28 -14.42 11.28
N LYS A 69 11.35 -15.15 10.93
CA LYS A 69 11.95 -16.19 11.79
C LYS A 69 12.68 -15.65 13.02
N GLN A 70 12.97 -14.35 13.08
CA GLN A 70 13.72 -13.73 14.17
C GLN A 70 12.76 -13.11 15.19
N ALA A 71 12.73 -13.65 16.41
CA ALA A 71 11.76 -13.25 17.44
C ALA A 71 11.70 -11.74 17.74
N LYS A 72 12.83 -11.02 17.65
CA LYS A 72 12.91 -9.58 17.94
C LYS A 72 12.35 -8.69 16.82
N ILE A 73 12.47 -9.14 15.57
CA ILE A 73 12.19 -8.33 14.37
C ILE A 73 11.14 -8.96 13.45
N SER A 74 10.44 -9.99 13.92
CA SER A 74 9.42 -10.72 13.16
C SER A 74 8.29 -9.83 12.64
N LEU A 75 7.95 -8.76 13.39
CA LEU A 75 7.00 -7.74 12.99
C LEU A 75 7.35 -7.08 11.65
N TRP A 76 8.64 -6.81 11.43
CA TRP A 76 9.14 -6.19 10.21
C TRP A 76 9.16 -7.18 9.05
N GLY A 77 9.43 -8.46 9.34
CA GLY A 77 9.28 -9.54 8.37
C GLY A 77 7.83 -9.70 7.90
N ASP A 78 6.88 -9.64 8.82
CA ASP A 78 5.44 -9.66 8.51
C ASP A 78 5.06 -8.49 7.58
N LEU A 79 5.42 -7.26 7.96
CA LEU A 79 5.18 -6.07 7.15
C LEU A 79 5.81 -6.19 5.74
N LEU A 80 7.05 -6.67 5.66
CA LEU A 80 7.78 -6.80 4.40
C LEU A 80 7.17 -7.87 3.47
N LEU A 81 6.59 -8.94 4.04
CA LEU A 81 5.84 -9.93 3.25
C LEU A 81 4.55 -9.33 2.68
N GLY A 82 3.87 -8.47 3.44
CA GLY A 82 2.75 -7.68 2.92
C GLY A 82 3.17 -6.83 1.72
N PHE A 83 4.26 -6.09 1.88
CA PHE A 83 4.85 -5.28 0.82
C PHE A 83 5.28 -6.08 -0.41
N SER A 84 5.82 -7.29 -0.24
CA SER A 84 6.23 -8.10 -1.40
C SER A 84 5.08 -8.44 -2.35
N TRP A 85 3.84 -8.52 -1.86
CA TRP A 85 2.68 -8.74 -2.72
C TRP A 85 2.33 -7.50 -3.55
N SER A 86 2.40 -6.31 -2.96
CA SER A 86 2.25 -5.04 -3.68
C SER A 86 3.39 -4.84 -4.68
N TRP A 87 4.64 -5.16 -4.30
CA TRP A 87 5.78 -5.10 -5.22
C TRP A 87 5.61 -6.07 -6.40
N LEU A 88 5.16 -7.31 -6.16
CA LEU A 88 4.90 -8.28 -7.22
C LEU A 88 3.85 -7.75 -8.20
N ALA A 89 2.72 -7.26 -7.68
CA ALA A 89 1.66 -6.72 -8.50
C ALA A 89 2.13 -5.51 -9.32
N GLY A 90 2.79 -4.55 -8.68
CA GLY A 90 3.37 -3.41 -9.35
C GLY A 90 4.39 -3.81 -10.42
N SER A 91 5.19 -4.86 -10.17
CA SER A 91 6.15 -5.37 -11.16
C SER A 91 5.45 -5.95 -12.38
N LEU A 92 4.40 -6.75 -12.18
CA LEU A 92 3.64 -7.37 -13.26
C LEU A 92 2.83 -6.34 -14.06
N TYR A 93 2.07 -5.49 -13.36
CA TYR A 93 1.23 -4.49 -14.00
C TYR A 93 2.07 -3.45 -14.73
N TRP A 94 3.00 -2.79 -14.04
CA TRP A 94 3.77 -1.71 -14.67
C TRP A 94 4.82 -2.22 -15.66
N GLY A 95 5.33 -3.44 -15.47
CA GLY A 95 6.31 -4.03 -16.37
C GLY A 95 5.71 -4.44 -17.71
N TRP A 96 4.52 -5.05 -17.67
CA TRP A 96 3.88 -5.59 -18.88
C TRP A 96 2.50 -5.00 -19.10
N TRP A 97 1.60 -4.95 -18.13
CA TRP A 97 0.18 -4.64 -18.41
C TRP A 97 -0.24 -3.16 -18.36
N ARG A 98 0.70 -2.22 -18.26
CA ARG A 98 0.45 -0.78 -18.01
C ARG A 98 -0.41 -0.07 -19.05
N TRP A 99 -0.56 -0.63 -20.25
CA TRP A 99 -1.35 -0.07 -21.34
C TRP A 99 -2.87 -0.13 -21.11
N GLU A 100 -3.35 -1.00 -20.23
CA GLU A 100 -4.79 -1.14 -19.95
C GLU A 100 -5.10 -0.85 -18.47
N PRO A 101 -5.58 0.37 -18.14
CA PRO A 101 -5.91 0.75 -16.77
C PRO A 101 -6.95 -0.15 -16.10
N LEU A 102 -7.87 -0.73 -16.87
CA LEU A 102 -8.97 -1.52 -16.31
C LEU A 102 -8.53 -2.84 -15.67
N ILE A 103 -7.32 -3.34 -15.99
CA ILE A 103 -6.77 -4.55 -15.38
C ILE A 103 -5.82 -4.25 -14.21
N HIS A 104 -5.63 -2.97 -13.85
CA HIS A 104 -4.76 -2.57 -12.74
C HIS A 104 -5.20 -3.19 -11.41
N ILE A 105 -6.45 -2.99 -10.98
CA ILE A 105 -6.96 -3.58 -9.73
C ILE A 105 -6.94 -5.11 -9.72
N PRO A 106 -7.38 -5.83 -10.78
CA PRO A 106 -7.21 -7.28 -10.84
C PRO A 106 -5.75 -7.73 -10.62
N MET A 107 -4.77 -7.01 -11.18
CA MET A 107 -3.34 -7.32 -10.99
C MET A 107 -2.86 -6.98 -9.58
N GLU A 108 -3.28 -5.84 -9.02
CA GLU A 108 -2.99 -5.47 -7.63
C GLU A 108 -3.58 -6.47 -6.63
N ALA A 109 -4.68 -7.14 -6.98
CA ALA A 109 -5.37 -8.12 -6.13
C ALA A 109 -4.79 -9.55 -6.15
N ILE A 110 -3.70 -9.83 -6.89
CA ILE A 110 -3.13 -11.20 -6.97
C ILE A 110 -2.69 -11.78 -5.62
N GLY A 111 -2.27 -10.92 -4.68
CA GLY A 111 -1.89 -11.31 -3.32
C GLY A 111 -3.09 -11.56 -2.39
N LEU A 112 -4.28 -11.09 -2.78
CA LEU A 112 -5.47 -11.11 -1.94
C LEU A 112 -5.86 -12.50 -1.43
N PRO A 113 -5.81 -13.60 -2.22
CA PRO A 113 -6.12 -14.94 -1.71
C PRO A 113 -5.23 -15.36 -0.53
N PHE A 114 -3.93 -15.06 -0.60
CA PHE A 114 -2.96 -15.39 0.46
C PHE A 114 -3.19 -14.54 1.70
N VAL A 115 -3.51 -13.26 1.50
CA VAL A 115 -3.81 -12.30 2.57
C VAL A 115 -5.07 -12.70 3.32
N LEU A 116 -6.16 -13.02 2.62
CA LEU A 116 -7.41 -13.48 3.24
C LEU A 116 -7.21 -14.79 4.00
N TRP A 117 -6.47 -15.74 3.43
CA TRP A 117 -6.14 -16.99 4.11
C TRP A 117 -5.31 -16.76 5.38
N GLY A 118 -4.31 -15.88 5.32
CA GLY A 118 -3.48 -15.50 6.47
C GLY A 118 -4.31 -14.89 7.60
N LEU A 119 -5.20 -13.96 7.28
CA LEU A 119 -6.12 -13.33 8.23
C LEU A 119 -7.10 -14.33 8.84
N TYR A 120 -7.66 -15.23 8.05
CA TYR A 120 -8.52 -16.31 8.53
C TYR A 120 -7.80 -17.21 9.54
N LYS A 121 -6.50 -17.49 9.32
CA LYS A 121 -5.65 -18.24 10.26
C LYS A 121 -5.10 -17.39 11.41
N GLY A 122 -5.41 -16.10 11.47
CA GLY A 122 -4.91 -15.18 12.49
C GLY A 122 -3.41 -14.91 12.41
N ARG A 123 -2.78 -15.17 11.26
CA ARG A 123 -1.33 -15.03 11.02
C ARG A 123 -1.04 -13.79 10.19
N GLY A 124 0.18 -13.28 10.32
CA GLY A 124 0.72 -12.22 9.46
C GLY A 124 -0.13 -10.94 9.43
N LYS A 125 -0.77 -10.59 10.55
CA LYS A 125 -1.81 -9.54 10.55
C LYS A 125 -1.26 -8.20 10.10
N VAL A 126 0.00 -7.89 10.37
CA VAL A 126 0.58 -6.57 10.08
C VAL A 126 0.85 -6.43 8.58
N GLY A 127 1.47 -7.43 7.95
CA GLY A 127 1.68 -7.44 6.50
C GLY A 127 0.36 -7.55 5.73
N ASN A 128 -0.56 -8.39 6.20
CA ASN A 128 -1.85 -8.57 5.54
C ASN A 128 -2.70 -7.30 5.57
N LEU A 129 -2.76 -6.59 6.71
CA LEU A 129 -3.50 -5.32 6.80
C LEU A 129 -2.77 -4.17 6.09
N PHE A 130 -1.44 -4.17 6.05
CA PHE A 130 -0.68 -3.27 5.19
C PHE A 130 -1.12 -3.42 3.72
N TYR A 131 -1.09 -4.65 3.20
CA TYR A 131 -1.43 -4.93 1.81
C TYR A 131 -2.89 -4.54 1.51
N LEU A 132 -3.83 -4.87 2.39
CA LEU A 132 -5.23 -4.46 2.21
C LEU A 132 -5.40 -2.94 2.20
N GLY A 133 -4.65 -2.22 3.04
CA GLY A 133 -4.67 -0.76 3.04
C GLY A 133 -4.14 -0.19 1.73
N SER A 134 -3.01 -0.72 1.23
CA SER A 134 -2.44 -0.33 -0.06
C SER A 134 -3.40 -0.61 -1.21
N LEU A 135 -3.95 -1.82 -1.28
CA LEU A 135 -4.90 -2.24 -2.32
C LEU A 135 -6.16 -1.37 -2.31
N LEU A 136 -6.69 -1.04 -1.13
CA LEU A 136 -7.87 -0.18 -1.00
C LEU A 136 -7.57 1.25 -1.43
N GLY A 137 -6.41 1.79 -1.07
CA GLY A 137 -5.94 3.09 -1.52
C GLY A 137 -5.92 3.15 -3.06
N THR A 138 -5.22 2.20 -3.68
CA THR A 138 -5.15 2.08 -5.14
C THR A 138 -6.53 1.94 -5.78
N ALA A 139 -7.41 1.09 -5.21
CA ALA A 139 -8.77 0.92 -5.73
C ALA A 139 -9.59 2.22 -5.71
N ILE A 140 -9.44 3.04 -4.67
CA ILE A 140 -10.15 4.33 -4.59
C ILE A 140 -9.58 5.33 -5.60
N THR A 141 -8.25 5.38 -5.77
CA THR A 141 -7.61 6.23 -6.78
C THR A 141 -8.00 5.79 -8.20
N ASP A 142 -8.06 4.48 -8.49
CA ASP A 142 -8.53 3.97 -9.79
C ASP A 142 -10.00 4.32 -10.06
N VAL A 143 -10.86 4.25 -9.02
CA VAL A 143 -12.25 4.71 -9.11
C VAL A 143 -12.32 6.18 -9.49
N TYR A 144 -11.42 7.03 -8.95
CA TYR A 144 -11.33 8.43 -9.37
C TYR A 144 -11.04 8.56 -10.87
N PHE A 145 -10.04 7.82 -11.37
CA PHE A 145 -9.67 7.85 -12.79
C PHE A 145 -10.83 7.42 -13.69
N TYR A 146 -11.59 6.41 -13.26
CA TYR A 146 -12.77 5.95 -13.98
C TYR A 146 -13.89 7.00 -14.00
N LEU A 147 -14.27 7.53 -12.83
CA LEU A 147 -15.39 8.48 -12.69
C LEU A 147 -15.13 9.83 -13.35
N THR A 148 -13.88 10.26 -13.41
CA THR A 148 -13.49 11.55 -13.99
C THR A 148 -13.09 11.47 -15.46
N GLY A 149 -13.03 10.27 -16.04
CA GLY A 149 -12.67 10.09 -17.44
C GLY A 149 -11.18 10.30 -17.72
N LEU A 150 -10.30 9.94 -16.78
CA LEU A 150 -8.85 10.05 -16.95
C LEU A 150 -8.21 8.88 -17.71
N ILE A 151 -8.92 7.76 -17.83
CA ILE A 151 -8.45 6.54 -18.53
C ILE A 151 -7.95 6.80 -19.96
N PRO A 152 -8.61 7.61 -20.81
CA PRO A 152 -8.09 7.93 -22.14
C PRO A 152 -6.73 8.63 -22.11
N TYR A 153 -6.51 9.55 -21.18
CA TYR A 153 -5.23 10.25 -21.02
C TYR A 153 -4.13 9.29 -20.56
N TRP A 154 -4.45 8.36 -19.66
CA TRP A 154 -3.53 7.28 -19.28
C TRP A 154 -3.10 6.47 -20.51
N ARG A 155 -4.05 5.99 -21.31
CA ARG A 155 -3.75 5.20 -22.51
C ARG A 155 -2.85 5.97 -23.49
N GLN A 156 -3.14 7.26 -23.70
CA GLN A 156 -2.29 8.13 -24.53
C GLN A 156 -0.88 8.25 -23.94
N LEU A 157 -0.75 8.52 -22.64
CA LEU A 157 0.54 8.66 -21.96
C LEU A 157 1.42 7.43 -22.16
N MET A 158 0.85 6.22 -22.06
CA MET A 158 1.59 4.96 -22.24
C MET A 158 2.13 4.78 -23.67
N THR A 159 1.56 5.45 -24.67
CA THR A 159 2.04 5.37 -26.07
C THR A 159 3.18 6.34 -26.38
N VAL A 160 3.30 7.43 -25.63
CA VAL A 160 4.26 8.52 -25.89
C VAL A 160 5.23 8.77 -24.74
N GLU A 161 5.26 7.88 -23.73
CA GLU A 161 6.03 8.07 -22.49
C GLU A 161 7.51 8.39 -22.71
N LEU A 162 8.10 7.98 -23.84
CA LEU A 162 9.52 8.19 -24.21
C LEU A 162 9.79 9.54 -24.90
N ASP A 163 8.75 10.30 -25.29
CA ASP A 163 8.89 11.61 -25.94
C ASP A 163 8.34 12.73 -25.03
N PRO A 164 9.22 13.47 -24.33
CA PRO A 164 8.81 14.54 -23.42
C PRO A 164 7.92 15.61 -24.07
N ASN A 165 8.10 15.87 -25.38
CA ASN A 165 7.34 16.90 -26.09
C ASN A 165 5.86 16.50 -26.27
N LEU A 166 5.59 15.19 -26.30
CA LEU A 166 4.25 14.64 -26.45
C LEU A 166 3.58 14.35 -25.09
N VAL A 167 4.37 14.25 -24.03
CA VAL A 167 3.90 13.97 -22.66
C VAL A 167 3.26 15.21 -22.00
N SER A 168 3.90 16.38 -22.10
CA SER A 168 3.41 17.59 -21.41
C SER A 168 1.97 17.99 -21.82
N PRO A 169 1.58 17.98 -23.12
CA PRO A 169 0.21 18.27 -23.53
C PRO A 169 -0.83 17.30 -22.94
N ILE A 170 -0.48 16.02 -22.76
CA ILE A 170 -1.39 15.02 -22.17
C ILE A 170 -1.63 15.33 -20.70
N PHE A 171 -0.58 15.69 -19.95
CA PHE A 171 -0.71 16.11 -18.55
C PHE A 171 -1.55 17.36 -18.40
N HIS A 172 -1.35 18.38 -19.24
CA HIS A 172 -2.17 19.59 -19.23
C HIS A 172 -3.66 19.28 -19.45
N ASN A 173 -3.98 18.43 -20.42
CA ASN A 173 -5.38 18.05 -20.68
C ASN A 173 -5.97 17.19 -19.55
N ALA A 174 -5.19 16.30 -18.95
CA ALA A 174 -5.61 15.53 -17.78
C ALA A 174 -5.86 16.43 -16.56
N LEU A 175 -5.01 17.44 -16.33
CA LEU A 175 -5.21 18.43 -15.28
C LEU A 175 -6.48 19.25 -15.51
N ALA A 176 -6.72 19.71 -16.75
CA ALA A 176 -7.95 20.41 -17.09
C ALA A 176 -9.20 19.56 -16.80
N GLN A 177 -9.12 18.23 -16.99
CA GLN A 177 -10.19 17.30 -16.62
C GLN A 177 -10.41 17.21 -15.10
N ILE A 178 -9.33 17.18 -14.32
CA ILE A 178 -9.35 17.18 -12.85
C ILE A 178 -9.96 18.48 -12.31
N GLU A 179 -9.65 19.62 -12.91
CA GLU A 179 -10.10 20.96 -12.50
C GLU A 179 -11.57 21.25 -12.85
N THR A 180 -12.25 20.36 -13.57
CA THR A 180 -13.69 20.48 -13.78
C THR A 180 -14.45 20.40 -12.45
N PRO A 181 -15.64 21.02 -12.31
CA PRO A 181 -16.46 20.87 -11.11
C PRO A 181 -16.74 19.40 -10.77
N TRP A 182 -16.87 18.53 -11.77
CA TRP A 182 -17.04 17.08 -11.60
C TRP A 182 -15.78 16.42 -11.04
N GLY A 183 -14.62 16.72 -11.60
CA GLY A 183 -13.32 16.22 -11.15
C GLY A 183 -13.03 16.62 -9.70
N ILE A 184 -13.23 17.90 -9.37
CA ILE A 184 -13.06 18.43 -8.01
C ILE A 184 -14.04 17.78 -7.03
N SER A 185 -15.31 17.61 -7.42
CA SER A 185 -16.33 17.02 -6.54
C SER A 185 -15.95 15.60 -6.13
N TRP A 186 -15.55 14.76 -7.08
CA TRP A 186 -15.10 13.39 -6.77
C TRP A 186 -13.78 13.35 -6.00
N ALA A 187 -12.85 14.27 -6.29
CA ALA A 187 -11.60 14.38 -5.54
C ALA A 187 -11.89 14.65 -4.05
N ILE A 188 -12.78 15.59 -3.74
CA ILE A 188 -13.19 15.89 -2.36
C ILE A 188 -13.85 14.68 -1.70
N VAL A 189 -14.80 14.02 -2.38
CA VAL A 189 -15.52 12.86 -1.82
C VAL A 189 -14.55 11.73 -1.49
N LEU A 190 -13.68 11.35 -2.43
CA LEU A 190 -12.77 10.23 -2.27
C LEU A 190 -11.61 10.54 -1.31
N LEU A 191 -11.12 11.78 -1.28
CA LEU A 191 -10.15 12.24 -0.29
C LEU A 191 -10.72 12.10 1.14
N ASN A 192 -11.95 12.57 1.37
CA ASN A 192 -12.59 12.44 2.68
C ASN A 192 -12.82 10.98 3.06
N LEU A 193 -13.17 10.12 2.09
CA LEU A 193 -13.29 8.68 2.31
C LEU A 193 -11.96 8.05 2.74
N LEU A 194 -10.86 8.34 2.04
CA LEU A 194 -9.52 7.85 2.37
C LEU A 194 -9.05 8.37 3.73
N LEU A 195 -9.30 9.65 4.04
CA LEU A 195 -8.98 10.22 5.36
C LEU A 195 -9.78 9.53 6.46
N ALA A 196 -11.09 9.32 6.28
CA ALA A 196 -11.93 8.64 7.27
C ALA A 196 -11.46 7.21 7.52
N ILE A 197 -11.24 6.43 6.45
CA ILE A 197 -10.79 5.04 6.52
C ILE A 197 -9.35 4.93 7.05
N GLY A 198 -8.48 5.88 6.72
CA GLY A 198 -7.09 5.90 7.16
C GLY A 198 -6.92 6.36 8.61
N ILE A 199 -7.70 7.34 9.08
CA ILE A 199 -7.58 7.90 10.43
C ILE A 199 -8.32 7.04 11.47
N TYR A 200 -9.50 6.51 11.14
CA TYR A 200 -10.31 5.74 12.10
C TYR A 200 -9.55 4.57 12.78
N PRO A 201 -8.74 3.75 12.07
CA PRO A 201 -8.00 2.65 12.67
C PRO A 201 -6.86 3.09 13.60
N LEU A 202 -6.35 4.33 13.50
CA LEU A 202 -5.31 4.86 14.40
C LEU A 202 -5.79 4.95 15.85
N GLN A 203 -7.11 5.08 16.07
CA GLN A 203 -7.71 5.02 17.39
C GLN A 203 -7.51 3.64 18.06
N LYS A 204 -7.29 2.59 17.27
CA LYS A 204 -7.00 1.25 17.76
C LYS A 204 -5.52 1.21 18.13
N ARG A 205 -5.22 0.87 19.38
CA ARG A 205 -3.84 0.66 19.84
C ARG A 205 -3.31 -0.70 19.38
N VAL A 206 -3.39 -1.04 18.10
CA VAL A 206 -2.88 -2.33 17.60
C VAL A 206 -2.13 -2.11 16.30
N CYS A 207 -0.89 -2.59 16.23
CA CYS A 207 0.02 -2.16 15.18
C CYS A 207 -0.41 -2.60 13.76
N HIS A 208 -1.20 -3.66 13.60
CA HIS A 208 -1.72 -4.02 12.27
C HIS A 208 -2.71 -2.98 11.72
N TRP A 209 -3.46 -2.28 12.59
CA TRP A 209 -4.31 -1.17 12.17
C TRP A 209 -3.50 0.07 11.81
N TRP A 210 -2.36 0.28 12.48
CA TRP A 210 -1.42 1.35 12.15
C TRP A 210 -0.70 1.10 10.82
N ALA A 211 -0.38 -0.16 10.50
CA ALA A 211 0.12 -0.54 9.18
C ALA A 211 -0.91 -0.25 8.07
N PHE A 212 -2.17 -0.63 8.29
CA PHE A 212 -3.27 -0.30 7.37
C PHE A 212 -3.42 1.21 7.18
N SER A 213 -3.47 1.98 8.27
CA SER A 213 -3.56 3.45 8.22
C SER A 213 -2.38 4.08 7.50
N GLY A 214 -1.15 3.62 7.76
CA GLY A 214 0.05 4.11 7.09
C GLY A 214 -0.02 3.86 5.59
N ALA A 215 -0.49 2.69 5.16
CA ALA A 215 -0.66 2.38 3.75
C ALA A 215 -1.74 3.26 3.08
N VAL A 216 -2.93 3.38 3.68
CA VAL A 216 -4.03 4.19 3.10
C VAL A 216 -3.69 5.68 3.04
N LEU A 217 -3.15 6.25 4.12
CA LEU A 217 -2.87 7.69 4.18
C LEU A 217 -1.68 8.10 3.31
N SER A 218 -0.72 7.19 3.08
CA SER A 218 0.39 7.47 2.18
C SER A 218 -0.01 7.43 0.71
N THR A 219 -1.11 6.75 0.32
CA THR A 219 -1.69 6.90 -1.03
C THR A 219 -2.06 8.35 -1.32
N ILE A 220 -2.70 9.04 -0.36
CA ILE A 220 -3.02 10.49 -0.50
C ILE A 220 -1.75 11.31 -0.72
N LEU A 221 -0.68 11.00 0.02
CA LEU A 221 0.61 11.69 -0.11
C LEU A 221 1.23 11.48 -1.50
N VAL A 222 1.23 10.24 -1.99
CA VAL A 222 1.77 9.89 -3.31
C VAL A 222 0.95 10.55 -4.42
N ASP A 223 -0.38 10.48 -4.34
CA ASP A 223 -1.27 11.13 -5.32
C ASP A 223 -1.11 12.65 -5.32
N GLY A 224 -0.95 13.26 -4.14
CA GLY A 224 -0.65 14.68 -4.01
C GLY A 224 0.69 15.07 -4.65
N LEU A 225 1.73 14.24 -4.50
CA LEU A 225 3.02 14.46 -5.16
C LEU A 225 2.89 14.38 -6.69
N PHE A 226 2.12 13.42 -7.20
CA PHE A 226 1.87 13.30 -8.64
C PHE A 226 1.08 14.50 -9.17
N TRP A 227 0.08 14.98 -8.44
CA TRP A 227 -0.64 16.20 -8.81
C TRP A 227 0.32 17.39 -8.88
N ILE A 228 1.09 17.66 -7.82
CA ILE A 228 2.07 18.76 -7.80
C ILE A 228 3.04 18.65 -8.99
N THR A 229 3.54 17.44 -9.26
CA THR A 229 4.47 17.21 -10.38
C THR A 229 3.81 17.52 -11.71
N ALA A 230 2.56 17.07 -11.94
CA ALA A 230 1.82 17.38 -13.14
C ALA A 230 1.59 18.89 -13.31
N SER A 231 1.30 19.61 -12.22
CA SER A 231 1.10 21.06 -12.24
C SER A 231 2.38 21.88 -12.51
N LEU A 232 3.55 21.26 -12.40
CA LEU A 232 4.86 21.89 -12.65
C LEU A 232 5.49 21.45 -13.99
N ALA A 233 4.86 20.52 -14.72
CA ALA A 233 5.38 19.88 -15.94
C ALA A 233 4.90 20.55 -17.25
#